data_AF-A0AAV4EUH9-F1
#
_entry.id   AF-A0AAV4EUH9-F1
#
_cell.length_a   1.000
_cell.length_b   1.000
_cell.length_c   1.000
_cell.angle_alpha   90.00
_cell.angle_beta   90.00
_cell.angle_gamma   90.00
#
_symmetry.space_group_name_H-M   'P 1'
#
loop_
_entity.id
_entity.type
_entity.pdbx_description
1 polymer ?
#
loop_
_entity_poly.entity_id
_entity_poly.type
_entity_poly.pdbx_seq_one_letter_code
_entity_poly.pdbx_strand_id
1 'polypeptide(L)'
;MSHTYLQRIKKKNNPNVLRRKSLTTLKRHREVHASYKLPQNATELSEKKKITSKSKGQTTMVLKETLRALYQGYKQNTENPVRFSLFKSLRPKNVKLSHTEKLNQCLCEMCENVQLKTKTLNPHLPQGRRLRSLFDVVRAMLCPSESPFHDLKCLKLECPNCGIHHSIINSPQLAATGHHCGL
;
A
#
# COMPACT_ATOMS: atom_id res chain seq x y z
N MET A 1 9.77 -32.15 -47.59
CA MET A 1 9.31 -31.59 -46.29
C MET A 1 9.18 -32.73 -45.29
N SER A 2 10.00 -32.73 -44.24
CA SER A 2 10.27 -33.92 -43.41
C SER A 2 9.07 -34.36 -42.55
N HIS A 3 8.75 -35.66 -42.63
CA HIS A 3 7.67 -36.38 -41.94
C HIS A 3 7.67 -36.21 -40.40
N THR A 4 8.78 -35.74 -39.84
CA THR A 4 8.98 -35.48 -38.40
C THR A 4 8.32 -34.17 -37.92
N TYR A 5 8.06 -33.19 -38.80
CA TYR A 5 7.46 -31.91 -38.41
C TYR A 5 5.96 -32.05 -38.11
N LEU A 6 5.23 -32.82 -38.91
CA LEU A 6 3.79 -33.05 -38.72
C LEU A 6 3.46 -33.93 -37.52
N GLN A 7 4.40 -34.77 -37.06
CA GLN A 7 4.23 -35.57 -35.83
C GLN A 7 4.36 -34.73 -34.55
N ARG A 8 5.10 -33.59 -34.58
CA ARG A 8 5.17 -32.68 -33.43
C ARG A 8 3.92 -31.83 -33.25
N ILE A 9 3.23 -31.49 -34.34
CA ILE A 9 2.01 -30.65 -34.27
C ILE A 9 0.82 -31.47 -33.76
N LYS A 10 0.74 -32.78 -34.06
CA LYS A 10 -0.36 -33.64 -33.60
C LYS A 10 -0.37 -33.97 -32.10
N LYS A 11 0.74 -33.77 -31.36
CA LYS A 11 0.76 -33.97 -29.90
C LYS A 11 0.23 -32.79 -29.08
N LYS A 12 0.00 -31.62 -29.68
CA LYS A 12 -0.37 -30.38 -28.94
C LYS A 12 -1.88 -30.18 -28.77
N ASN A 13 -2.71 -30.85 -29.56
CA ASN A 13 -4.16 -30.66 -29.56
C ASN A 13 -4.90 -31.94 -29.18
N ASN A 14 -4.67 -32.46 -27.96
CA ASN A 14 -5.60 -33.42 -27.36
C ASN A 14 -6.56 -32.64 -26.43
N PRO A 15 -7.78 -32.30 -26.89
CA PRO A 15 -8.75 -31.53 -26.10
C PRO A 15 -9.27 -32.29 -24.86
N ASN A 16 -8.94 -33.58 -24.71
CA ASN A 16 -9.38 -34.42 -23.60
C ASN A 16 -8.44 -34.46 -22.38
N VAL A 17 -7.34 -33.70 -22.37
CA VAL A 17 -6.54 -33.53 -21.14
C VAL A 17 -7.10 -32.38 -20.29
N LEU A 18 -8.41 -32.41 -20.02
CA LEU A 18 -8.94 -31.81 -18.80
C LEU A 18 -8.43 -32.68 -17.66
N ARG A 19 -7.19 -32.42 -17.22
CA ARG A 19 -6.58 -33.03 -16.04
C ARG A 19 -7.55 -32.82 -14.87
N ARG A 20 -8.39 -33.82 -14.57
CA ARG A 20 -9.10 -33.93 -13.29
C ARG A 20 -8.01 -33.83 -12.22
N LYS A 21 -7.95 -32.68 -11.53
CA LYS A 21 -7.03 -32.51 -10.41
C LYS A 21 -7.33 -33.66 -9.45
N SER A 22 -6.30 -34.44 -9.10
CA SER A 22 -6.48 -35.52 -8.13
C SER A 22 -7.12 -34.96 -6.86
N LEU A 23 -7.93 -35.77 -6.17
CA LEU A 23 -8.54 -35.38 -4.90
C LEU A 23 -7.51 -34.84 -3.90
N THR A 24 -6.30 -35.41 -3.91
CA THR A 24 -5.14 -34.95 -3.13
C THR A 24 -4.68 -33.54 -3.50
N THR A 25 -4.71 -33.17 -4.78
CA THR A 25 -4.37 -31.82 -5.25
C THR A 25 -5.44 -30.80 -4.85
N LEU A 26 -6.71 -31.19 -4.92
CA LEU A 26 -7.83 -30.33 -4.49
C LEU A 26 -7.81 -30.10 -2.98
N LYS A 27 -7.50 -31.13 -2.18
CA LYS A 27 -7.36 -31.03 -0.73
C LYS A 27 -6.27 -30.03 -0.35
N ARG A 28 -5.06 -30.19 -0.91
CA ARG A 28 -3.94 -29.23 -0.67
C ARG A 28 -4.30 -27.80 -1.06
N HIS A 29 -4.99 -27.62 -2.18
CA HIS A 29 -5.42 -26.29 -2.62
C HIS A 29 -6.40 -25.64 -1.64
N ARG A 30 -7.31 -26.43 -1.05
CA ARG A 30 -8.25 -25.95 -0.02
C ARG A 30 -7.53 -25.62 1.28
N GLU A 31 -6.58 -26.44 1.72
CA GLU A 31 -5.77 -26.21 2.93
C GLU A 31 -4.98 -24.91 2.82
N VAL A 32 -4.26 -24.71 1.71
CA VAL A 32 -3.53 -23.47 1.45
C VAL A 32 -4.50 -22.28 1.41
N HIS A 33 -5.63 -22.40 0.70
CA HIS A 33 -6.64 -21.35 0.68
C HIS A 33 -7.18 -21.00 2.08
N ALA A 34 -7.40 -22.00 2.93
CA ALA A 34 -7.88 -21.80 4.29
C ALA A 34 -6.86 -21.03 5.12
N SER A 35 -5.57 -21.36 5.02
CA SER A 35 -4.51 -20.66 5.76
C SER A 35 -4.44 -19.17 5.41
N TYR A 36 -4.68 -18.79 4.15
CA TYR A 36 -4.74 -17.39 3.73
C TYR A 36 -5.93 -16.61 4.32
N LYS A 37 -7.04 -17.29 4.62
CA LYS A 37 -8.30 -16.65 5.01
C LYS A 37 -8.52 -16.60 6.53
N LEU A 38 -7.59 -17.12 7.31
CA LEU A 38 -7.68 -17.07 8.77
C LEU A 38 -7.69 -15.60 9.25
N PRO A 39 -8.52 -15.23 10.24
CA PRO A 39 -8.65 -13.86 10.73
C PRO A 39 -7.33 -13.22 11.21
N GLN A 40 -6.41 -14.03 11.73
CA GLN A 40 -5.07 -13.60 12.13
C GLN A 40 -4.15 -13.27 10.93
N ASN A 41 -4.45 -13.81 9.75
CA ASN A 41 -3.60 -13.70 8.56
C ASN A 41 -4.12 -12.64 7.57
N ALA A 42 -5.43 -12.44 7.51
CA ALA A 42 -6.06 -11.49 6.60
C ALA A 42 -7.23 -10.73 7.23
N THR A 43 -7.38 -9.48 6.83
CA THR A 43 -8.53 -8.63 7.19
C THR A 43 -9.43 -8.43 5.98
N GLU A 44 -10.74 -8.49 6.18
CA GLU A 44 -11.70 -8.11 5.14
C GLU A 44 -11.72 -6.60 4.95
N LEU A 45 -11.80 -6.14 3.70
CA LEU A 45 -11.97 -4.72 3.40
C LEU A 45 -13.45 -4.36 3.43
N SER A 46 -13.78 -3.39 4.30
CA SER A 46 -15.11 -2.83 4.45
C SER A 46 -15.45 -1.85 3.32
N GLU A 47 -15.66 -2.35 2.10
CA GLU A 47 -16.32 -1.55 1.05
C GLU A 47 -17.26 -2.37 0.15
N LYS A 48 -18.45 -1.80 -0.09
CA LYS A 48 -19.49 -2.25 -1.05
C LYS A 48 -19.00 -2.34 -2.52
N LYS A 49 -17.73 -2.03 -2.80
CA LYS A 49 -17.13 -1.96 -4.16
C LYS A 49 -15.91 -2.86 -4.35
N LYS A 50 -15.83 -4.06 -3.74
CA LYS A 50 -14.71 -4.98 -4.04
C LYS A 50 -15.12 -6.45 -4.19
N ILE A 51 -16.38 -6.71 -4.57
CA ILE A 51 -16.76 -7.99 -5.18
C ILE A 51 -16.42 -7.88 -6.68
N THR A 52 -15.25 -8.37 -7.08
CA THR A 52 -14.90 -8.42 -8.50
C THR A 52 -15.55 -9.65 -9.13
N SER A 53 -15.97 -9.57 -10.41
CA SER A 53 -16.41 -10.76 -11.16
C SER A 53 -15.36 -11.90 -11.12
N LYS A 54 -14.08 -11.51 -11.04
CA LYS A 54 -12.92 -12.40 -10.90
C LYS A 54 -12.82 -13.10 -9.53
N SER A 55 -13.42 -12.53 -8.48
CA SER A 55 -13.49 -13.13 -7.13
C SER A 55 -14.76 -13.93 -6.88
N LYS A 56 -15.63 -14.12 -7.89
CA LYS A 56 -16.86 -14.93 -7.80
C LYS A 56 -17.73 -14.59 -6.59
N GLY A 57 -17.96 -13.31 -6.30
CA GLY A 57 -18.78 -12.94 -5.14
C GLY A 57 -18.02 -12.80 -3.82
N GLN A 58 -16.74 -13.19 -3.74
CA GLN A 58 -15.99 -13.17 -2.48
C GLN A 58 -15.46 -11.78 -2.16
N THR A 59 -15.59 -11.41 -0.89
CA THR A 59 -15.00 -10.20 -0.28
C THR A 59 -13.49 -10.19 -0.51
N THR A 60 -12.97 -9.02 -0.85
CA THR A 60 -11.53 -8.82 -0.97
C THR A 60 -10.93 -8.73 0.43
N MET A 61 -9.87 -9.50 0.66
CA MET A 61 -9.12 -9.51 1.91
C MET A 61 -7.70 -9.01 1.67
N VAL A 62 -7.09 -8.43 2.69
CA VAL A 62 -5.68 -8.00 2.66
C VAL A 62 -4.90 -8.78 3.72
N LEU A 63 -3.74 -9.29 3.32
CA LEU A 63 -2.83 -9.93 4.27
C LEU A 63 -2.26 -8.92 5.26
N LYS A 64 -2.30 -9.29 6.55
CA LYS A 64 -1.70 -8.51 7.65
C LYS A 64 -0.17 -8.59 7.63
N GLU A 65 0.37 -9.70 7.18
CA GLU A 65 1.81 -9.98 7.19
C GLU A 65 2.38 -10.24 5.79
N THR A 66 3.70 -10.40 5.72
CA THR A 66 4.38 -10.81 4.49
C THR A 66 4.05 -12.26 4.13
N LEU A 67 4.13 -12.61 2.84
CA LEU A 67 3.95 -14.00 2.39
C LEU A 67 4.93 -14.98 3.05
N ARG A 68 6.14 -14.52 3.42
CA ARG A 68 7.15 -15.35 4.06
C ARG A 68 6.76 -15.69 5.49
N ALA A 69 6.32 -14.70 6.27
CA ALA A 69 5.83 -14.89 7.63
C ALA A 69 4.62 -15.83 7.66
N LEU A 70 3.63 -15.55 6.79
CA LEU A 70 2.45 -16.41 6.63
C LEU A 70 2.82 -17.86 6.28
N TYR A 71 3.81 -18.04 5.40
CA TYR A 71 4.28 -19.38 5.03
C TYR A 71 4.97 -20.11 6.19
N GLN A 72 5.73 -19.41 7.03
CA GLN A 72 6.34 -20.02 8.21
C GLN A 72 5.27 -20.53 9.18
N GLY A 73 4.23 -19.72 9.45
CA GLY A 73 3.09 -20.14 10.26
C GLY A 73 2.33 -21.32 9.64
N TYR A 74 2.11 -21.32 8.33
CA TYR A 74 1.52 -22.45 7.62
C TYR A 74 2.37 -23.73 7.76
N LYS A 75 3.69 -23.62 7.59
CA LYS A 75 4.63 -24.75 7.67
C LYS A 75 4.65 -25.39 9.05
N GLN A 76 4.50 -24.60 10.11
CA GLN A 76 4.48 -25.10 11.49
C GLN A 76 3.15 -25.81 11.83
N ASN A 77 2.04 -25.37 11.23
CA ASN A 77 0.70 -25.86 11.54
C ASN A 77 0.18 -26.93 10.56
N THR A 78 1.03 -27.45 9.68
CA THR A 78 0.63 -28.44 8.65
C THR A 78 1.65 -29.57 8.59
N GLU A 79 1.16 -30.81 8.65
CA GLU A 79 1.97 -32.02 8.62
C GLU A 79 2.73 -32.23 7.29
N ASN A 80 2.13 -31.82 6.16
CA ASN A 80 2.73 -31.94 4.83
C ASN A 80 2.74 -30.59 4.09
N PRO A 81 3.66 -29.68 4.44
CA PRO A 81 3.69 -28.34 3.89
C PRO A 81 4.15 -28.34 2.43
N VAL A 82 3.41 -27.61 1.58
CA VAL A 82 3.85 -27.35 0.20
C VAL A 82 5.11 -26.47 0.16
N ARG A 83 5.84 -26.50 -0.97
CA ARG A 83 6.93 -25.55 -1.23
C ARG A 83 6.41 -24.12 -1.27
N PHE A 84 7.25 -23.16 -0.83
CA PHE A 84 6.89 -21.73 -0.81
C PHE A 84 6.44 -21.20 -2.19
N SER A 85 7.10 -21.61 -3.28
CA SER A 85 6.72 -21.21 -4.63
C SER A 85 5.30 -21.65 -4.99
N LEU A 86 4.93 -22.89 -4.63
CA LEU A 86 3.59 -23.41 -4.81
C LEU A 86 2.60 -22.67 -3.90
N PHE A 87 2.93 -22.46 -2.62
CA PHE A 87 2.12 -21.69 -1.67
C PHE A 87 1.78 -20.29 -2.20
N LYS A 88 2.77 -19.58 -2.75
CA LYS A 88 2.58 -18.26 -3.37
C LYS A 88 1.69 -18.32 -4.61
N SER A 89 1.86 -19.35 -5.45
CA SER A 89 1.06 -19.52 -6.68
C SER A 89 -0.40 -19.91 -6.41
N LEU A 90 -0.65 -20.58 -5.29
CA LEU A 90 -1.98 -21.00 -4.82
C LEU A 90 -2.70 -19.92 -4.01
N ARG A 91 -2.19 -18.69 -3.99
CA ARG A 91 -2.86 -17.59 -3.29
C ARG A 91 -4.24 -17.33 -3.92
N PRO A 92 -5.32 -17.23 -3.12
CA PRO A 92 -6.62 -16.82 -3.63
C PRO A 92 -6.57 -15.45 -4.31
N LYS A 93 -7.28 -15.29 -5.44
CA LYS A 93 -7.29 -14.03 -6.21
C LYS A 93 -7.90 -12.85 -5.43
N ASN A 94 -8.80 -13.14 -4.50
CA ASN A 94 -9.45 -12.17 -3.63
C ASN A 94 -8.58 -11.78 -2.42
N VAL A 95 -7.41 -12.39 -2.24
CA VAL A 95 -6.45 -12.03 -1.18
C VAL A 95 -5.33 -11.20 -1.78
N LYS A 96 -5.23 -9.95 -1.33
CA LYS A 96 -4.21 -8.97 -1.75
C LYS A 96 -3.06 -8.93 -0.74
N LEU A 97 -1.89 -8.53 -1.22
CA LEU A 97 -0.76 -8.23 -0.33
C LEU A 97 -0.94 -6.83 0.23
N SER A 98 -0.47 -6.62 1.45
CA SER A 98 -0.46 -5.32 2.11
C SER A 98 0.10 -4.22 1.20
N HIS A 99 1.23 -4.46 0.52
CA HIS A 99 1.82 -3.46 -0.37
C HIS A 99 1.11 -3.25 -1.72
N THR A 100 0.19 -4.15 -2.11
CA THR A 100 -0.51 -4.04 -3.41
C THR A 100 -1.76 -3.18 -3.35
N GLU A 101 -2.31 -3.00 -2.17
CA GLU A 101 -3.13 -1.83 -1.95
C GLU A 101 -2.17 -0.68 -1.68
N LYS A 102 -2.38 0.47 -2.34
CA LYS A 102 -2.01 1.74 -1.73
C LYS A 102 -2.87 1.83 -0.48
N LEU A 103 -2.52 1.05 0.56
CA LEU A 103 -3.28 0.96 1.78
C LEU A 103 -3.41 2.37 2.25
N ASN A 104 -4.66 2.82 2.32
CA ASN A 104 -5.15 3.99 3.02
C ASN A 104 -4.16 4.33 4.14
N GLN A 105 -3.22 5.22 3.83
CA GLN A 105 -2.15 5.62 4.73
C GLN A 105 -2.87 6.40 5.82
N CYS A 106 -3.23 5.74 6.93
CA CYS A 106 -3.96 6.32 8.06
C CYS A 106 -5.07 7.30 7.61
N LEU A 107 -6.33 6.89 7.51
CA LEU A 107 -7.43 7.88 7.47
C LEU A 107 -7.68 8.52 8.84
N CYS A 108 -6.64 8.62 9.67
CA CYS A 108 -6.71 9.45 10.84
C CYS A 108 -6.82 10.90 10.41
N GLU A 109 -7.54 11.67 11.20
CA GLU A 109 -7.77 13.09 10.96
C GLU A 109 -6.46 13.84 10.64
N MET A 110 -5.37 13.52 11.33
CA MET A 110 -4.06 14.11 11.05
C MET A 110 -3.57 13.89 9.61
N CYS A 111 -3.65 12.66 9.11
CA CYS A 111 -3.17 12.32 7.77
C CYS A 111 -4.07 12.86 6.66
N GLU A 112 -5.40 12.84 6.87
CA GLU A 112 -6.35 13.46 5.93
C GLU A 112 -6.17 14.99 5.90
N ASN A 113 -6.03 15.62 7.07
CA ASN A 113 -5.79 17.07 7.17
C ASN A 113 -4.52 17.48 6.42
N VAL A 114 -3.49 16.64 6.42
CA VAL A 114 -2.23 16.92 5.72
C VAL A 114 -2.40 16.78 4.21
N GLN A 115 -3.16 15.78 3.74
CA GLN A 115 -3.49 15.66 2.32
C GLN A 115 -4.31 16.85 1.84
N LEU A 116 -5.33 17.25 2.61
CA LEU A 116 -6.16 18.42 2.32
C LEU A 116 -5.32 19.70 2.28
N LYS A 117 -4.48 19.95 3.29
CA LYS A 117 -3.54 21.08 3.32
C LYS A 117 -2.61 21.07 2.11
N THR A 118 -2.02 19.93 1.78
CA THR A 118 -1.13 19.80 0.61
C THR A 118 -1.86 20.10 -0.71
N LYS A 119 -3.09 19.61 -0.85
CA LYS A 119 -3.92 19.81 -2.04
C LYS A 119 -4.34 21.27 -2.20
N THR A 120 -4.71 21.93 -1.11
CA THR A 120 -5.14 23.33 -1.12
C THR A 120 -3.97 24.29 -1.30
N LEU A 121 -2.79 24.01 -0.72
CA LEU A 121 -1.65 24.94 -0.75
C LEU A 121 -0.86 24.89 -2.06
N ASN A 122 -0.68 23.69 -2.65
CA ASN A 122 0.15 23.53 -3.85
C ASN A 122 -0.21 24.45 -5.03
N PRO A 123 -1.49 24.72 -5.34
CA PRO A 123 -1.88 25.68 -6.38
C PRO A 123 -1.42 27.12 -6.13
N HIS A 124 -1.20 27.51 -4.87
CA HIS A 124 -0.83 28.87 -4.48
C HIS A 124 0.67 29.03 -4.26
N LEU A 125 1.47 27.99 -4.48
CA LEU A 125 2.92 28.08 -4.35
C LEU A 125 3.56 28.66 -5.62
N PRO A 126 4.69 29.38 -5.48
CA PRO A 126 5.49 29.82 -6.62
C PRO A 126 5.89 28.65 -7.52
N GLN A 127 6.04 28.91 -8.82
CA GLN A 127 6.42 27.90 -9.81
C GLN A 127 7.67 27.13 -9.37
N GLY A 128 7.61 25.80 -9.43
CA GLY A 128 8.71 24.91 -9.04
C GLY A 128 8.71 24.45 -7.58
N ARG A 129 7.91 25.06 -6.69
CA ARG A 129 7.72 24.55 -5.32
C ARG A 129 6.51 23.62 -5.24
N ARG A 130 6.67 22.50 -4.53
CA ARG A 130 5.58 21.55 -4.29
C ARG A 130 5.77 20.84 -2.95
N LEU A 131 4.74 20.89 -2.12
CA LEU A 131 4.65 20.09 -0.90
C LEU A 131 4.31 18.66 -1.30
N ARG A 132 5.15 17.69 -0.92
CA ARG A 132 5.00 16.26 -1.28
C ARG A 132 4.72 15.39 -0.06
N SER A 133 5.02 15.90 1.13
CA SER A 133 4.95 15.16 2.38
C SER A 133 4.44 16.03 3.53
N LEU A 134 4.00 15.37 4.61
CA LEU A 134 3.72 16.00 5.90
C LEU A 134 4.86 16.90 6.36
N PHE A 135 6.09 16.43 6.24
CA PHE A 135 7.27 17.18 6.66
C PHE A 135 7.45 18.47 5.87
N ASP A 136 7.12 18.46 4.58
CA ASP A 136 7.16 19.68 3.76
C ASP A 136 6.11 20.69 4.23
N VAL A 137 4.90 20.21 4.56
CA VAL A 137 3.81 21.06 5.07
C VAL A 137 4.19 21.67 6.41
N VAL A 138 4.72 20.87 7.34
CA VAL A 138 5.18 21.35 8.65
C VAL A 138 6.31 22.36 8.47
N ARG A 139 7.31 22.06 7.64
CA ARG A 139 8.42 22.99 7.37
C ARG A 139 7.96 24.30 6.75
N ALA A 140 6.93 24.27 5.89
CA ALA A 140 6.37 25.48 5.29
C ALA A 140 5.52 26.31 6.28
N MET A 141 5.02 25.70 7.35
CA MET A 141 4.19 26.36 8.37
C MET A 141 5.00 26.93 9.54
N LEU A 142 6.22 26.47 9.76
CA LEU A 142 7.06 26.86 10.90
C LEU A 142 8.17 27.83 10.46
N CYS A 143 8.65 28.65 11.39
CA CYS A 143 9.87 29.42 11.17
C CYS A 143 11.05 28.48 10.86
N PRO A 144 12.01 28.89 9.99
CA PRO A 144 13.26 28.18 9.81
C PRO A 144 13.95 27.96 11.15
N SER A 145 14.50 26.78 11.36
CA SER A 145 15.31 26.49 12.55
C SER A 145 16.77 26.32 12.13
N GLU A 146 17.67 26.96 12.86
CA GLU A 146 19.11 26.71 12.78
C GLU A 146 19.50 25.43 13.55
N SER A 147 18.59 24.91 14.37
CA SER A 147 18.75 23.67 15.13
C SER A 147 18.02 22.50 14.45
N PRO A 148 18.41 21.24 14.73
CA PRO A 148 17.68 20.07 14.24
C PRO A 148 16.22 20.02 14.72
N PHE A 149 15.86 20.78 15.74
CA PHE A 149 14.51 20.90 16.28
C PHE A 149 13.99 22.34 16.16
N HIS A 150 12.71 22.51 15.86
CA HIS A 150 12.06 23.81 15.90
C HIS A 150 11.76 24.22 17.34
N ASP A 151 11.68 25.53 17.60
CA ASP A 151 11.23 26.05 18.89
C ASP A 151 9.83 25.52 19.23
N LEU A 152 9.62 25.13 20.48
CA LEU A 152 8.35 24.66 21.02
C LEU A 152 7.22 25.66 20.76
N LYS A 153 7.49 26.97 20.82
CA LYS A 153 6.49 28.01 20.52
C LYS A 153 5.99 27.94 19.08
N CYS A 154 6.88 27.62 18.13
CA CYS A 154 6.52 27.41 16.73
C CYS A 154 5.68 26.13 16.59
N LEU A 155 6.10 25.03 17.24
CA LEU A 155 5.38 23.75 17.20
C LEU A 155 3.97 23.84 17.80
N LYS A 156 3.78 24.66 18.84
CA LYS A 156 2.47 24.95 19.45
C LYS A 156 1.65 25.97 18.68
N LEU A 157 2.19 26.53 17.58
CA LEU A 157 1.57 27.60 16.79
C LEU A 157 1.24 28.87 17.60
N GLU A 158 1.96 29.08 18.70
CA GLU A 158 1.91 30.27 19.56
C GLU A 158 2.92 31.33 19.09
N CYS A 159 3.77 30.98 18.13
CA CYS A 159 4.77 31.89 17.58
C CYS A 159 4.10 33.08 16.88
N PRO A 160 4.48 34.33 17.18
CA PRO A 160 3.90 35.50 16.52
C PRO A 160 4.22 35.54 15.02
N ASN A 161 5.29 34.87 14.56
CA ASN A 161 5.75 34.92 13.17
C ASN A 161 5.16 33.81 12.27
N CYS A 162 4.83 32.65 12.84
CA CYS A 162 4.36 31.48 12.08
C CYS A 162 3.16 30.77 12.71
N GLY A 163 2.60 31.30 13.79
CA GLY A 163 1.42 30.79 14.46
C GLY A 163 0.13 31.01 13.67
N ILE A 164 -0.99 30.60 14.24
CA ILE A 164 -2.31 30.52 13.57
C ILE A 164 -2.71 31.84 12.89
N HIS A 165 -2.31 32.97 13.45
CA HIS A 165 -2.63 34.30 12.92
C HIS A 165 -1.77 34.76 11.74
N HIS A 166 -0.63 34.10 11.46
CA HIS A 166 0.31 34.46 10.38
C HIS A 166 0.54 33.35 9.35
N SER A 167 -0.13 32.20 9.49
CA SER A 167 0.19 31.03 8.69
C SER A 167 -0.37 31.09 7.25
N ILE A 168 0.58 31.08 6.31
CA ILE A 168 0.59 30.62 4.90
C ILE A 168 0.20 31.61 3.78
N ILE A 169 -0.64 32.64 4.02
CA ILE A 169 -0.94 33.60 2.93
C ILE A 169 0.09 34.74 2.86
N ASN A 170 0.75 35.08 3.97
CA ASN A 170 1.63 36.26 4.06
C ASN A 170 3.06 35.96 4.52
N SER A 171 3.54 34.72 4.43
CA SER A 171 4.92 34.43 4.86
C SER A 171 5.92 34.96 3.82
N PRO A 172 6.76 35.97 4.14
CA PRO A 172 7.67 36.59 3.17
C PRO A 172 8.75 35.63 2.65
N GLN A 173 8.91 34.46 3.26
CA GLN A 173 9.94 33.48 2.88
C GLN A 173 9.66 32.77 1.53
N LEU A 174 8.51 33.06 0.91
CA LEU A 174 8.20 32.68 -0.48
C LEU A 174 8.40 33.83 -1.48
N ALA A 175 8.62 35.06 -1.01
CA ALA A 175 8.81 36.26 -1.82
C ALA A 175 10.14 36.93 -1.47
N ALA A 176 11.17 36.58 -2.23
CA ALA A 176 12.42 37.31 -2.34
C ALA A 176 13.38 37.32 -1.12
N THR A 177 14.64 37.22 -1.51
CA THR A 177 15.88 37.53 -0.80
C THR A 177 15.79 38.71 0.18
N GLY A 178 16.39 38.52 1.36
CA GLY A 178 16.90 39.58 2.21
C GLY A 178 15.88 40.17 3.19
N HIS A 179 15.86 39.67 4.42
CA HIS A 179 16.01 40.52 5.61
C HIS A 179 16.22 39.69 6.87
N HIS A 180 17.11 40.22 7.69
CA HIS A 180 17.64 39.70 8.94
C HIS A 180 16.57 39.27 9.94
N CYS A 181 16.79 38.11 10.58
CA CYS A 181 16.48 37.94 11.98
C CYS A 181 17.83 37.79 12.69
N GLY A 182 18.32 38.90 13.24
CA GLY A 182 19.43 38.90 14.19
C GLY A 182 18.89 38.87 15.61
N LEU A 183 19.57 38.08 16.44
CA LEU A 183 19.62 38.06 17.91
C LEU A 183 18.29 38.03 18.69
#